data_AF-A0A2E6T719-F1
#
_entry.id   AF-A0A2E6T719-F1
#
_cell.length_a   1.000
_cell.length_b   1.000
_cell.length_c   1.000
_cell.angle_alpha   90.00
_cell.angle_beta   90.00
_cell.angle_gamma   90.00
#
_symmetry.space_group_name_H-M   'P 1'
#
loop_
_entity.id
_entity.type
_entity.pdbx_description
1 polymer ?
#
loop_
_entity_poly.entity_id
_entity_poly.type
_entity_poly.pdbx_seq_one_letter_code
_entity_poly.pdbx_strand_id
1 'polypeptide(L)'
;MDCPAKVEKWLIRWCSPQAANIPAIGIAEAKQLASLRLVLHPGELYELGPGDWNRLNSVPNTQLKEIQQQMDSSKSAGACALIYGLKLPEVNITIAKKLAETFNSVDGLRTCEPKMIQEVVGVSNIQAKEILSWFHDSVNKKALKMLEQNGFNFSD
;
A
#
# COMPACT_ATOMS: atom_id res chain seq x y z
N MET A 1 0.87 -13.25 -2.73
CA MET A 1 2.23 -12.67 -2.90
C MET A 1 3.15 -13.55 -2.06
N ASP A 2 3.66 -14.65 -2.63
CA ASP A 2 4.04 -15.80 -1.78
C ASP A 2 5.53 -15.87 -1.43
N CYS A 3 6.30 -14.88 -1.91
CA CYS A 3 7.74 -14.79 -1.66
C CYS A 3 8.02 -13.73 -0.58
N PRO A 4 8.62 -14.10 0.57
CA PRO A 4 8.95 -13.15 1.64
C PRO A 4 9.76 -11.93 1.16
N ALA A 5 10.73 -12.13 0.27
CA ALA A 5 11.52 -11.02 -0.27
C ALA A 5 10.69 -10.03 -1.11
N LYS A 6 9.61 -10.50 -1.78
CA LYS A 6 8.69 -9.61 -2.51
C LYS A 6 7.82 -8.81 -1.55
N VAL A 7 7.36 -9.45 -0.47
CA VAL A 7 6.57 -8.84 0.60
C VAL A 7 7.41 -7.79 1.33
N GLU A 8 8.64 -8.11 1.73
CA GLU A 8 9.56 -7.18 2.39
C GLU A 8 9.76 -5.90 1.56
N LYS A 9 10.10 -6.04 0.26
CA LYS A 9 10.27 -4.89 -0.64
C LYS A 9 9.00 -4.06 -0.78
N TRP A 10 7.84 -4.73 -0.79
CA TRP A 10 6.56 -4.05 -0.85
C TRP A 10 6.24 -3.32 0.47
N LEU A 11 6.47 -3.94 1.63
CA LEU A 11 6.31 -3.34 2.96
C LEU A 11 7.18 -2.09 3.12
N ILE A 12 8.46 -2.17 2.74
CA ILE A 12 9.37 -1.01 2.78
C ILE A 12 8.82 0.14 1.93
N ARG A 13 8.27 -0.16 0.75
CA ARG A 13 7.63 0.85 -0.10
C ARG A 13 6.38 1.42 0.55
N TRP A 14 5.49 0.57 1.06
CA TRP A 14 4.27 1.00 1.73
C TRP A 14 4.57 1.93 2.92
N CYS A 15 5.58 1.59 3.71
CA CYS A 15 5.96 2.37 4.91
C CYS A 15 6.81 3.61 4.59
N SER A 16 7.24 3.81 3.34
CA SER A 16 8.07 4.94 2.95
C SER A 16 7.35 6.30 3.11
N PRO A 17 8.10 7.41 3.23
CA PRO A 17 7.51 8.76 3.32
C PRO A 17 6.63 9.16 2.13
N GLN A 18 6.86 8.55 0.96
CA GLN A 18 6.08 8.81 -0.25
C GLN A 18 4.77 8.00 -0.30
N ALA A 19 4.54 7.11 0.66
CA ALA A 19 3.37 6.25 0.76
C ALA A 19 2.66 6.47 2.11
N ALA A 20 2.47 5.41 2.92
CA ALA A 20 1.77 5.47 4.19
C ALA A 20 2.58 6.20 5.29
N ASN A 21 3.87 6.51 5.06
CA ASN A 21 4.72 7.26 5.97
C ASN A 21 4.79 6.66 7.40
N ILE A 22 5.28 5.43 7.47
CA ILE A 22 5.48 4.67 8.72
C ILE A 22 6.97 4.31 8.85
N PRO A 23 7.88 5.29 9.00
CA PRO A 23 9.32 5.05 9.00
C PRO A 23 9.80 4.16 10.17
N ALA A 24 9.01 4.00 11.23
CA ALA A 24 9.34 3.11 12.34
C ALA A 24 9.29 1.62 11.96
N ILE A 25 8.69 1.28 10.81
CA ILE A 25 8.82 -0.04 10.17
C ILE A 25 9.95 0.05 9.12
N GLY A 26 11.16 -0.29 9.55
CA GLY A 26 12.34 -0.32 8.71
C GLY A 26 12.56 -1.68 8.03
N ILE A 27 13.77 -1.88 7.50
CA ILE A 27 14.16 -3.11 6.81
C ILE A 27 14.09 -4.31 7.76
N ALA A 28 14.50 -4.15 9.03
CA ALA A 28 14.54 -5.23 10.00
C ALA A 28 13.13 -5.73 10.36
N GLU A 29 12.20 -4.82 10.60
CA GLU A 29 10.80 -5.11 10.92
C GLU A 29 10.08 -5.69 9.70
N ALA A 30 10.24 -5.07 8.53
CA ALA A 30 9.64 -5.55 7.28
C ALA A 30 10.10 -6.98 6.94
N LYS A 31 11.39 -7.28 7.14
CA LYS A 31 11.94 -8.62 6.93
C LYS A 31 11.34 -9.64 7.90
N GLN A 32 11.15 -9.28 9.16
CA GLN A 32 10.54 -10.16 10.17
C GLN A 32 9.05 -10.41 9.86
N LEU A 33 8.29 -9.35 9.59
CA LEU A 33 6.88 -9.44 9.19
C LEU A 33 6.68 -10.35 7.97
N ALA A 34 7.53 -10.18 6.96
CA ALA A 34 7.49 -11.00 5.75
C ALA A 34 7.91 -12.46 6.00
N SER A 35 8.99 -12.68 6.78
CA SER A 35 9.52 -14.03 7.05
C SER A 35 8.57 -14.86 7.92
N LEU A 36 7.89 -14.21 8.87
CA LEU A 36 6.89 -14.84 9.74
C LEU A 36 5.52 -14.98 9.05
N ARG A 37 5.37 -14.48 7.81
CA ARG A 37 4.11 -14.42 7.06
C ARG A 37 2.97 -13.76 7.83
N LEU A 38 3.32 -12.72 8.60
CA LEU A 38 2.35 -11.91 9.34
C LEU A 38 1.60 -10.94 8.42
N VAL A 39 2.24 -10.55 7.32
CA VAL A 39 1.66 -9.64 6.33
C VAL A 39 1.99 -10.14 4.93
N LEU A 40 1.01 -10.13 4.03
CA LEU A 40 1.18 -10.43 2.60
C LEU A 40 0.72 -9.27 1.71
N HIS A 41 -0.06 -8.33 2.23
CA HIS A 41 -0.61 -7.17 1.54
C HIS A 41 -0.96 -6.05 2.55
N PRO A 42 -1.26 -4.80 2.12
CA PRO A 42 -1.35 -3.65 3.03
C PRO A 42 -2.41 -3.79 4.10
N GLY A 43 -3.59 -4.31 3.76
CA GLY A 43 -4.66 -4.50 4.74
C GLY A 43 -4.27 -5.34 5.96
N GLU A 44 -3.45 -6.39 5.79
CA GLU A 44 -3.04 -7.27 6.89
C GLU A 44 -2.10 -6.58 7.88
N LEU A 45 -1.36 -5.55 7.45
CA LEU A 45 -0.50 -4.78 8.36
C LEU A 45 -1.32 -4.11 9.46
N TYR A 46 -2.51 -3.62 9.13
CA TYR A 46 -3.40 -2.91 10.06
C TYR A 46 -4.25 -3.85 10.93
N GLU A 47 -4.26 -5.15 10.63
CA GLU A 47 -4.95 -6.18 11.44
C GLU A 47 -4.03 -6.84 12.47
N LEU A 48 -2.73 -6.52 12.49
CA LEU A 48 -1.78 -7.14 13.40
C LEU A 48 -2.13 -6.82 14.87
N GLY A 49 -2.36 -7.87 15.64
CA GLY A 49 -2.64 -7.76 17.06
C GLY A 49 -1.38 -7.65 17.90
N PRO A 50 -1.51 -7.34 19.22
CA PRO A 50 -0.37 -7.30 20.14
C PRO A 50 0.46 -8.59 20.13
N GLY A 51 -0.19 -9.74 19.97
CA GLY A 51 0.47 -11.04 19.87
C GLY A 51 1.38 -11.17 18.65
N ASP A 52 1.01 -10.58 17.51
CA ASP A 52 1.82 -10.62 16.29
C ASP A 52 3.06 -9.74 16.42
N TRP A 53 2.90 -8.54 16.98
CA TRP A 53 4.00 -7.62 17.26
C TRP A 53 5.02 -8.20 18.24
N ASN A 54 4.56 -8.94 19.25
CA ASN A 54 5.43 -9.62 20.21
C ASN A 54 6.30 -10.72 19.59
N ARG A 55 5.96 -11.21 18.39
CA ARG A 55 6.79 -12.20 17.67
C ARG A 55 8.02 -11.57 17.01
N LEU A 56 8.09 -10.25 16.93
CA LEU A 56 9.25 -9.55 16.39
C LEU A 56 10.31 -9.45 17.51
N ASN A 57 11.41 -10.17 17.34
CA ASN A 57 12.47 -10.33 18.35
C ASN A 57 13.26 -9.03 18.63
N SER A 58 12.92 -7.90 18.02
CA SER A 58 13.76 -6.69 18.00
C SER A 58 12.99 -5.37 18.01
N VAL A 59 11.71 -5.35 18.43
CA VAL A 59 10.93 -4.10 18.52
C VAL A 59 10.73 -3.73 19.99
N PRO A 60 11.44 -2.71 20.50
CA PRO A 60 11.19 -2.18 21.85
C PRO A 60 9.78 -1.62 21.97
N ASN A 61 9.20 -1.64 23.18
CA ASN A 61 7.87 -1.09 23.45
C ASN A 61 7.72 0.38 23.02
N THR A 62 8.80 1.17 23.06
CA THR A 62 8.80 2.56 22.57
C THR A 62 8.62 2.65 21.06
N GLN A 63 9.32 1.81 20.30
CA GLN A 63 9.17 1.72 18.85
C GLN A 63 7.78 1.17 18.47
N LEU A 64 7.25 0.20 19.22
CA LEU A 64 5.90 -0.32 18.95
C LEU A 64 4.82 0.78 19.10
N LYS A 65 4.93 1.64 20.12
CA LYS A 65 4.04 2.79 20.28
C LYS A 65 4.17 3.78 19.11
N GLU A 66 5.39 4.02 18.65
CA GLU A 66 5.65 4.87 17.50
C GLU A 66 5.04 4.29 16.21
N ILE A 67 5.21 2.98 15.98
CA ILE A 67 4.59 2.27 14.85
C ILE A 67 3.07 2.45 14.89
N GLN A 68 2.43 2.22 16.04
CA GLN A 68 0.98 2.37 16.19
C GLN A 68 0.52 3.80 15.88
N GLN A 69 1.20 4.81 16.40
CA GLN A 69 0.88 6.21 16.13
C GLN A 69 1.01 6.55 14.64
N GLN A 70 2.07 6.06 13.99
CA GLN A 70 2.29 6.29 12.56
C GLN A 70 1.27 5.54 11.70
N MET A 71 0.88 4.32 12.08
CA MET A 71 -0.19 3.56 11.43
C MET A 71 -1.56 4.24 11.57
N ASP A 72 -1.84 4.91 12.68
CA ASP A 72 -3.07 5.70 12.80
C ASP A 72 -3.02 6.95 11.93
N SER A 73 -1.87 7.63 11.90
CA SER A 73 -1.67 8.82 11.07
C SER A 73 -1.68 8.51 9.57
N SER A 74 -1.26 7.31 9.18
CA SER A 74 -1.18 6.91 7.77
C SER A 74 -2.54 6.76 7.09
N LYS A 75 -3.62 6.60 7.87
CA LYS A 75 -5.00 6.46 7.36
C LYS A 75 -5.48 7.70 6.60
N SER A 76 -4.87 8.87 6.84
CA SER A 76 -5.12 10.11 6.10
C SER A 76 -4.24 10.29 4.86
N ALA A 77 -3.53 9.25 4.41
CA ALA A 77 -2.72 9.33 3.19
C ALA A 77 -3.59 9.63 1.96
N GLY A 78 -3.20 10.62 1.17
CA GLY A 78 -3.93 10.99 -0.04
C GLY A 78 -3.72 10.03 -1.21
N ALA A 79 -4.50 10.21 -2.28
CA ALA A 79 -4.53 9.30 -3.44
C ALA A 79 -3.14 9.01 -4.05
N CYS A 80 -2.29 10.03 -4.22
CA CYS A 80 -0.93 9.84 -4.75
C CYS A 80 -0.10 8.85 -3.92
N ALA A 81 -0.13 9.00 -2.60
CA ALA A 81 0.61 8.16 -1.67
C ALA A 81 0.07 6.73 -1.66
N LEU A 82 -1.26 6.58 -1.70
CA LEU A 82 -1.92 5.28 -1.75
C LEU A 82 -1.61 4.55 -3.07
N ILE A 83 -1.79 5.21 -4.22
CA ILE A 83 -1.47 4.64 -5.55
C ILE A 83 0.00 4.21 -5.62
N TYR A 84 0.90 5.02 -5.08
CA TYR A 84 2.31 4.67 -4.99
C TYR A 84 2.50 3.45 -4.09
N GLY A 85 1.98 3.45 -2.87
CA GLY A 85 2.15 2.39 -1.87
C GLY A 85 1.56 1.03 -2.28
N LEU A 86 0.40 1.01 -2.95
CA LEU A 86 -0.26 -0.21 -3.41
C LEU A 86 0.57 -1.01 -4.43
N LYS A 87 1.60 -0.38 -5.02
CA LYS A 87 2.54 -1.00 -5.95
C LYS A 87 1.82 -1.61 -7.16
N LEU A 88 1.02 -0.77 -7.82
CA LEU A 88 0.41 -1.09 -9.12
C LEU A 88 1.50 -1.42 -10.17
N PRO A 89 1.19 -2.26 -11.18
CA PRO A 89 2.16 -2.68 -12.20
C PRO A 89 2.82 -1.49 -12.92
N GLU A 90 4.15 -1.46 -12.91
CA GLU A 90 4.98 -0.42 -13.53
C GLU A 90 4.67 1.03 -13.09
N VAL A 91 3.94 1.22 -11.98
CA VAL A 91 3.63 2.55 -11.45
C VAL A 91 4.71 3.01 -10.48
N ASN A 92 5.53 3.95 -10.93
CA ASN A 92 6.47 4.70 -10.07
C ASN A 92 5.78 5.92 -9.44
N ILE A 93 6.51 6.68 -8.61
CA ILE A 93 5.95 7.87 -7.92
C ILE A 93 5.50 8.96 -8.89
N THR A 94 6.21 9.13 -10.01
CA THR A 94 5.86 10.12 -11.04
C THR A 94 4.54 9.77 -11.72
N ILE A 95 4.34 8.50 -12.06
CA ILE A 95 3.08 8.01 -12.63
C ILE A 95 1.97 8.05 -11.57
N ALA A 96 2.24 7.64 -10.34
CA ALA A 96 1.27 7.70 -9.24
C ALA A 96 0.73 9.12 -9.02
N LYS A 97 1.61 10.11 -9.05
CA LYS A 97 1.24 11.53 -8.95
C LYS A 97 0.31 11.96 -10.09
N LYS A 98 0.66 11.63 -11.34
CA LYS A 98 -0.16 11.97 -12.50
C LYS A 98 -1.53 11.28 -12.48
N LEU A 99 -1.57 10.01 -12.06
CA LEU A 99 -2.82 9.28 -11.88
C LEU A 99 -3.69 9.96 -10.81
N ALA A 100 -3.11 10.30 -9.66
CA ALA A 100 -3.84 11.01 -8.61
C ALA A 100 -4.36 12.38 -9.07
N GLU A 101 -3.56 13.16 -9.81
CA GLU A 101 -3.99 14.45 -10.38
C GLU A 101 -5.11 14.31 -11.41
N THR A 102 -5.13 13.20 -12.16
CA THR A 102 -6.13 12.97 -13.22
C THR A 102 -7.44 12.45 -12.64
N PHE A 103 -7.38 11.53 -11.67
CA PHE A 103 -8.53 10.80 -11.16
C PHE A 103 -9.01 11.28 -9.79
N ASN A 104 -8.27 12.19 -9.14
CA ASN A 104 -8.48 12.75 -7.80
C ASN A 104 -8.35 11.74 -6.66
N SER A 105 -8.93 10.54 -6.80
CA SER A 105 -8.98 9.52 -5.75
C SER A 105 -8.61 8.13 -6.28
N VAL A 106 -8.35 7.19 -5.35
CA VAL A 106 -8.09 5.78 -5.70
C VAL A 106 -9.33 5.15 -6.35
N ASP A 107 -10.53 5.52 -5.89
CA ASP A 107 -11.80 5.10 -6.48
C ASP A 107 -12.00 5.63 -7.88
N GLY A 108 -11.69 6.91 -8.11
CA GLY A 108 -11.73 7.50 -9.45
C GLY A 108 -10.88 6.69 -10.44
N LEU A 109 -9.67 6.30 -10.02
CA LEU A 109 -8.79 5.44 -10.83
C LEU A 109 -9.35 4.02 -10.99
N ARG A 110 -9.92 3.45 -9.92
CA ARG A 110 -10.46 2.09 -9.88
C ARG A 110 -11.66 1.90 -10.82
N THR A 111 -12.51 2.91 -10.97
CA THR A 111 -13.78 2.82 -11.73
C THR A 111 -13.74 3.46 -13.11
N CYS A 112 -12.63 4.06 -13.51
CA CYS A 112 -12.54 4.75 -14.80
C CYS A 112 -12.49 3.80 -16.00
N GLU A 113 -12.74 4.35 -17.19
CA GLU A 113 -12.54 3.61 -18.43
C GLU A 113 -11.04 3.41 -18.74
N PRO A 114 -10.63 2.25 -19.30
CA PRO A 114 -9.23 1.99 -19.67
C PRO A 114 -8.61 3.04 -20.60
N LYS A 115 -9.42 3.74 -21.39
CA LYS A 115 -8.96 4.81 -22.30
C LYS A 115 -8.49 6.04 -21.52
N MET A 116 -9.16 6.42 -20.44
CA MET A 116 -8.79 7.57 -19.62
C MET A 116 -7.40 7.40 -18.99
N ILE A 117 -7.05 6.18 -18.57
CA ILE A 117 -5.73 5.89 -18.00
C ILE A 117 -4.62 6.06 -19.07
N GLN A 118 -4.92 5.81 -20.35
CA GLN A 118 -3.96 5.95 -21.45
C GLN A 118 -3.68 7.41 -21.82
N GLU A 119 -4.58 8.32 -21.47
CA GLU A 119 -4.38 9.76 -21.66
C GLU A 119 -3.34 10.31 -20.67
N VAL A 120 -3.06 9.58 -19.60
CA VAL A 120 -2.03 9.95 -18.63
C VAL A 120 -0.65 9.82 -19.25
N VAL A 121 0.06 10.95 -19.37
CA VAL A 121 1.38 11.02 -20.00
C VAL A 121 2.37 10.05 -19.34
N GLY A 122 2.88 9.11 -20.13
CA GLY A 122 3.83 8.09 -19.68
C GLY A 122 3.18 6.76 -19.29
N VAL A 123 1.86 6.62 -19.47
CA VAL A 123 1.13 5.36 -19.30
C VAL A 123 0.82 4.74 -20.65
N SER A 124 1.25 3.50 -20.86
CA SER A 124 0.95 2.76 -22.09
C SER A 124 -0.42 2.06 -22.04
N ASN A 125 -0.95 1.64 -23.18
CA ASN A 125 -2.18 0.82 -23.26
C ASN A 125 -2.05 -0.50 -22.48
N ILE A 126 -0.88 -1.14 -22.51
CA ILE A 126 -0.61 -2.36 -21.75
C ILE A 126 -0.69 -2.04 -20.25
N GLN A 127 0.00 -0.99 -19.82
CA GLN A 127 0.02 -0.58 -18.41
C GLN A 127 -1.37 -0.18 -17.90
N ALA A 128 -2.16 0.55 -18.70
CA ALA A 128 -3.54 0.90 -18.36
C ALA A 128 -4.41 -0.34 -18.07
N LYS A 129 -4.28 -1.37 -18.91
CA LYS A 129 -4.98 -2.66 -18.71
C LYS A 129 -4.47 -3.39 -17.47
N GLU A 130 -3.17 -3.39 -17.22
CA GLU A 130 -2.57 -4.03 -16.04
C GLU A 130 -2.98 -3.34 -14.74
N ILE A 131 -3.06 -2.01 -14.72
CA ILE A 131 -3.58 -1.23 -13.59
C ILE A 131 -5.02 -1.64 -13.28
N LEU A 132 -5.91 -1.66 -14.28
CA LEU A 132 -7.30 -2.06 -14.05
C LEU A 132 -7.43 -3.54 -13.68
N SER A 133 -6.62 -4.41 -14.28
CA SER A 133 -6.56 -5.83 -13.92
C SER A 133 -6.16 -6.00 -12.44
N TRP A 134 -5.20 -5.21 -11.96
CA TRP A 134 -4.79 -5.20 -10.56
C TRP A 134 -5.97 -4.88 -9.63
N PHE A 135 -6.79 -3.87 -9.95
CA PHE A 135 -7.99 -3.55 -9.17
C PHE A 135 -9.08 -4.63 -9.24
N HIS A 136 -9.10 -5.44 -10.30
CA HIS A 136 -10.05 -6.53 -10.47
C HIS A 136 -9.65 -7.83 -9.78
N ASP A 137 -8.37 -8.00 -9.45
CA ASP A 137 -7.84 -9.16 -8.74
C ASP A 137 -8.45 -9.33 -7.35
N SER A 138 -8.82 -10.57 -7.01
CA SER A 138 -9.52 -10.88 -5.76
C SER A 138 -8.70 -10.59 -4.50
N VAL A 139 -7.38 -10.78 -4.54
CA VAL A 139 -6.49 -10.53 -3.40
C VAL A 139 -6.35 -9.03 -3.18
N ASN A 140 -6.19 -8.26 -4.25
CA ASN A 140 -6.08 -6.81 -4.17
C ASN A 140 -7.40 -6.16 -3.72
N LYS A 141 -8.56 -6.66 -4.18
CA LYS A 141 -9.87 -6.23 -3.67
C LYS A 141 -10.01 -6.47 -2.18
N LYS A 142 -9.59 -7.64 -1.69
CA LYS A 142 -9.59 -7.95 -0.26
C LYS A 142 -8.68 -6.99 0.51
N ALA A 143 -7.48 -6.71 -0.01
CA ALA A 143 -6.55 -5.77 0.61
C ALA A 143 -7.12 -4.35 0.69
N LEU A 144 -7.74 -3.84 -0.38
CA LEU A 144 -8.42 -2.54 -0.37
C LEU A 144 -9.55 -2.49 0.65
N LYS A 145 -10.42 -3.51 0.66
CA LYS A 145 -11.52 -3.59 1.63
C LYS A 145 -11.03 -3.56 3.08
N MET A 146 -9.94 -4.26 3.39
CA MET A 146 -9.35 -4.26 4.72
C MET A 146 -8.77 -2.89 5.08
N LEU A 147 -8.15 -2.18 4.12
CA LEU A 147 -7.72 -0.79 4.35
C LEU A 147 -8.92 0.14 4.62
N GLU A 148 -9.99 0.05 3.83
CA GLU A 148 -11.23 0.83 4.06
C GLU A 148 -11.79 0.56 5.46
N GLN A 149 -11.86 -0.71 5.87
CA GLN A 149 -12.32 -1.12 7.20
C GLN A 149 -11.43 -0.57 8.33
N ASN A 150 -10.15 -0.32 8.05
CA ASN A 150 -9.20 0.28 8.99
C ASN A 150 -9.18 1.81 8.93
N GLY A 151 -10.06 2.45 8.15
CA GLY A 151 -10.23 3.90 8.12
C GLY A 151 -9.46 4.62 7.02
N PHE A 152 -8.93 3.91 6.03
CA PHE A 152 -8.42 4.54 4.81
C PHE A 152 -9.57 5.08 3.97
N ASN A 153 -9.38 6.26 3.40
CA ASN A 153 -10.31 6.85 2.46
C ASN A 153 -9.79 6.72 1.03
N PHE A 154 -10.59 6.09 0.15
CA PHE A 154 -10.27 5.93 -1.27
C PHE A 154 -11.09 6.82 -2.18
N SER A 155 -12.08 7.53 -1.64
CA SER A 155 -13.02 8.33 -2.42
C SER A 155 -12.61 9.81 -2.50
N ASP A 156 -11.79 10.29 -1.57
CA ASP A 156 -11.30 11.67 -1.47
C ASP A 156 -9.87 11.89 -2.03
#